data_AF-A0A7R9MFW4-F1
#
_entry.id   AF-A0A7R9MFW4-F1
#
_cell.length_a   1.000
_cell.length_b   1.000
_cell.length_c   1.000
_cell.angle_alpha   90.00
_cell.angle_beta   90.00
_cell.angle_gamma   90.00
#
_symmetry.space_group_name_H-M   'P 1'
#
loop_
_entity.id
_entity.type
_entity.pdbx_description
1 polymer ?
#
loop_
_entity_poly.entity_id
_entity_poly.type
_entity_poly.pdbx_seq_one_letter_code
_entity_poly.pdbx_strand_id
1 'polypeptide(L)'
;DHVFVHGAAATPRVLVPALAAHGKKANLKNVRVHHIHTEGAGEYNAPEFKDIFRSNSLFTGGNCREPINAGRADFTPIFLGDIPKLFYKGIIKPDVALLQVTPADKHGYHSLGTSVDCVRAAIQHTKYIIGQVNPRFPRTSGHAIVHESHFDALVEGELDIPEHKSKGLTDVEKTIGKLIAENLVEDGATMQMGIGAIPDAVLADCTQHKDLGVHSEMFSDGVVDLVNLGQH
;
A
#
# COMPACT_ATOMS: atom_id res chain seq x y z
N ASP A 1 8.17 -21.74 -0.30
CA ASP A 1 6.90 -21.00 -0.18
C ASP A 1 7.05 -19.57 -0.68
N HIS A 2 5.96 -19.06 -1.25
CA HIS A 2 5.80 -17.67 -1.63
C HIS A 2 4.86 -16.99 -0.62
N VAL A 3 5.29 -15.87 -0.06
CA VAL A 3 4.50 -15.06 0.87
C VAL A 3 4.18 -13.74 0.19
N PHE A 4 2.92 -13.33 0.19
CA PHE A 4 2.52 -11.99 -0.18
C PHE A 4 2.36 -11.13 1.09
N VAL A 5 2.89 -9.91 1.07
CA VAL A 5 2.71 -8.94 2.15
C VAL A 5 1.96 -7.72 1.61
N HIS A 6 0.88 -7.36 2.30
CA HIS A 6 0.06 -6.19 1.96
C HIS A 6 0.89 -4.90 2.00
N GLY A 7 0.68 -4.05 1.00
CA GLY A 7 1.51 -2.88 0.74
C GLY A 7 1.12 -1.61 1.50
N ALA A 8 1.95 -0.59 1.31
CA ALA A 8 1.81 0.77 1.78
C ALA A 8 1.44 0.86 3.27
N ALA A 9 0.55 1.79 3.63
CA ALA A 9 0.08 1.96 5.00
C ALA A 9 -0.72 0.74 5.53
N ALA A 10 -1.06 -0.22 4.66
CA ALA A 10 -1.70 -1.48 5.01
C ALA A 10 -0.71 -2.59 5.38
N THR A 11 0.60 -2.33 5.41
CA THR A 11 1.58 -3.35 5.84
C THR A 11 1.25 -3.88 7.25
N PRO A 12 1.06 -5.20 7.42
CA PRO A 12 0.69 -5.79 8.70
C PRO A 12 1.92 -5.88 9.62
N ARG A 13 2.23 -4.77 10.28
CA ARG A 13 3.46 -4.60 11.09
C ARG A 13 3.52 -5.46 12.37
N VAL A 14 2.46 -6.18 12.73
CA VAL A 14 2.53 -7.25 13.74
C VAL A 14 2.94 -8.58 13.11
N LEU A 15 2.46 -8.87 11.90
CA LEU A 15 2.72 -10.14 11.22
C LEU A 15 4.10 -10.19 10.54
N VAL A 16 4.62 -9.07 10.04
CA VAL A 16 5.94 -9.04 9.38
C VAL A 16 7.08 -9.44 10.33
N PRO A 17 7.20 -8.89 11.56
CA PRO A 17 8.19 -9.36 12.53
C PRO A 17 7.95 -10.83 12.94
N ALA A 18 6.68 -11.23 13.08
CA ALA A 18 6.32 -12.60 13.43
C ALA A 18 6.73 -13.60 12.34
N LEU A 19 6.60 -13.24 11.06
CA LEU A 19 7.09 -14.02 9.93
C LEU A 19 8.60 -14.24 10.03
N ALA A 20 9.37 -13.17 10.26
CA ALA A 20 10.82 -13.25 10.38
C ALA A 20 11.23 -14.16 11.57
N ALA A 21 10.64 -13.93 12.75
CA ALA A 21 10.88 -14.74 13.94
C ALA A 21 10.53 -16.21 13.73
N HIS A 22 9.39 -16.49 13.09
CA HIS A 22 8.98 -17.84 12.74
C HIS A 22 9.96 -18.49 11.75
N GLY A 23 10.36 -17.78 10.70
CA GLY A 23 11.33 -18.28 9.71
C GLY A 23 12.63 -18.75 10.36
N LYS A 24 13.15 -17.99 11.33
CA LYS A 24 14.33 -18.38 12.11
C LYS A 24 14.05 -19.58 13.01
N LYS A 25 12.97 -19.56 13.79
CA LYS A 25 12.61 -20.62 14.74
C LYS A 25 12.37 -21.96 14.05
N ALA A 26 11.65 -21.95 12.93
CA ALA A 26 11.34 -23.14 12.15
C ALA A 26 12.46 -23.53 11.16
N ASN A 27 13.57 -22.79 11.13
CA ASN A 27 14.69 -22.98 10.20
C ASN A 27 14.22 -23.08 8.74
N LEU A 28 13.28 -22.21 8.35
CA LEU A 28 12.79 -22.12 6.97
C LEU A 28 13.93 -21.76 6.03
N LYS A 29 13.76 -22.10 4.74
CA LYS A 29 14.73 -21.82 3.68
C LYS A 29 14.00 -21.39 2.42
N ASN A 30 14.63 -20.50 1.66
CA ASN A 30 14.17 -20.10 0.32
C ASN A 30 12.72 -19.59 0.27
N VAL A 31 12.27 -18.87 1.30
CA VAL A 31 10.95 -18.23 1.32
C VAL A 31 11.02 -16.95 0.49
N ARG A 32 10.13 -16.83 -0.51
CA ARG A 32 10.05 -15.64 -1.36
C ARG A 32 9.00 -14.70 -0.82
N VAL A 33 9.35 -13.44 -0.55
CA VAL A 33 8.41 -12.45 -0.01
C VAL A 33 8.09 -11.41 -1.07
N HIS A 34 6.87 -11.41 -1.59
CA HIS A 34 6.40 -10.53 -2.66
C HIS A 34 5.56 -9.39 -2.09
N HIS A 35 5.85 -8.17 -2.52
CA HIS A 35 5.14 -6.99 -2.05
C HIS A 35 5.36 -5.80 -3.00
N ILE A 36 4.47 -4.82 -2.93
CA ILE A 36 4.75 -3.45 -3.41
C ILE A 36 5.46 -2.67 -2.29
N HIS A 37 5.46 -1.33 -2.31
CA HIS A 37 6.03 -0.53 -1.21
C HIS A 37 5.48 -1.01 0.14
N THR A 38 6.29 -1.05 1.18
CA THR A 38 5.88 -1.51 2.53
C THR A 38 6.35 -0.53 3.58
N GLU A 39 5.54 -0.33 4.61
CA GLU A 39 5.90 0.50 5.78
C GLU A 39 6.52 -0.34 6.90
N GLY A 40 7.44 0.26 7.66
CA GLY A 40 8.19 -0.41 8.73
C GLY A 40 9.53 -0.99 8.28
N ALA A 41 10.18 -1.75 9.17
CA ALA A 41 11.56 -2.19 8.96
C ALA A 41 11.72 -3.28 7.89
N GLY A 42 10.69 -4.10 7.67
CA GLY A 42 10.78 -5.24 6.75
C GLY A 42 11.78 -6.27 7.25
N GLU A 43 11.55 -6.84 8.43
CA GLU A 43 12.49 -7.66 9.21
C GLU A 43 13.08 -8.83 8.40
N TYR A 44 12.32 -9.40 7.47
CA TYR A 44 12.78 -10.44 6.54
C TYR A 44 13.95 -9.99 5.64
N ASN A 45 14.20 -8.69 5.53
CA ASN A 45 15.33 -8.12 4.79
C ASN A 45 16.60 -7.97 5.64
N ALA A 46 16.61 -8.25 6.94
CA ALA A 46 17.84 -8.08 7.74
C ALA A 46 18.92 -9.10 7.32
N PRO A 47 20.23 -8.78 7.43
CA PRO A 47 21.30 -9.66 6.95
C PRO A 47 21.26 -11.08 7.51
N GLU A 48 20.81 -11.27 8.76
CA GLU A 48 20.69 -12.61 9.37
C GLU A 48 19.61 -13.50 8.73
N PHE A 49 18.71 -12.91 7.93
CA PHE A 49 17.59 -13.60 7.29
C PHE A 49 17.86 -13.96 5.83
N LYS A 50 19.01 -13.60 5.25
CA LYS A 50 19.32 -13.78 3.82
C LYS A 50 19.19 -15.22 3.29
N ASP A 51 19.42 -16.21 4.15
CA ASP A 51 19.36 -17.64 3.79
C ASP A 51 17.98 -18.26 4.09
N ILE A 52 17.07 -17.46 4.64
CA ILE A 52 15.70 -17.83 5.00
C ILE A 52 14.72 -17.18 4.01
N PHE A 53 14.83 -15.87 3.87
CA PHE A 53 13.96 -15.04 3.04
C PHE A 53 14.73 -14.38 1.91
N ARG A 54 14.06 -14.26 0.76
CA ARG A 54 14.49 -13.38 -0.33
C ARG A 54 13.28 -12.58 -0.79
N SER A 55 13.25 -11.31 -0.43
CA SER A 55 12.17 -10.42 -0.84
C SER A 55 12.27 -10.12 -2.33
N ASN A 56 11.12 -9.94 -2.96
CA ASN A 56 10.96 -9.51 -4.33
C ASN A 56 9.99 -8.33 -4.35
N SER A 57 10.56 -7.15 -4.50
CA SER A 57 9.81 -5.91 -4.54
C SER A 57 9.30 -5.64 -5.96
N LEU A 58 7.98 -5.56 -6.10
CA LEU A 58 7.29 -5.20 -7.36
C LEU A 58 7.09 -3.68 -7.48
N PHE A 59 7.29 -2.97 -6.37
CA PHE A 59 7.43 -1.52 -6.26
C PHE A 59 8.24 -1.25 -4.98
N THR A 60 9.39 -0.57 -5.08
CA THR A 60 10.36 -0.53 -3.97
C THR A 60 10.14 0.61 -2.98
N GLY A 61 10.20 0.28 -1.70
CA GLY A 61 10.21 1.22 -0.58
C GLY A 61 11.61 1.48 -0.04
N GLY A 62 11.75 2.50 0.81
CA GLY A 62 13.05 2.86 1.41
C GLY A 62 13.71 1.70 2.17
N ASN A 63 12.90 0.89 2.87
CA ASN A 63 13.34 -0.28 3.63
C ASN A 63 13.88 -1.44 2.77
N CYS A 64 13.71 -1.41 1.45
CA CYS A 64 14.18 -2.45 0.53
C CYS A 64 15.39 -2.04 -0.30
N ARG A 65 15.73 -0.74 -0.36
CA ARG A 65 16.79 -0.23 -1.25
C ARG A 65 18.17 -0.79 -0.92
N GLU A 66 18.59 -0.76 0.35
CA GLU A 66 19.88 -1.32 0.75
C GLU A 66 19.96 -2.85 0.54
N PRO A 67 18.97 -3.66 0.97
CA PRO A 67 18.98 -5.10 0.72
C PRO A 67 19.08 -5.47 -0.76
N ILE A 68 18.41 -4.72 -1.64
CA ILE A 68 18.48 -4.89 -3.09
C ILE A 68 19.91 -4.60 -3.59
N ASN A 69 20.46 -3.44 -3.22
CA ASN A 69 21.81 -3.04 -3.62
C ASN A 69 22.90 -4.00 -3.10
N ALA A 70 22.68 -4.62 -1.95
CA ALA A 70 23.56 -5.63 -1.36
C ALA A 70 23.38 -7.04 -1.96
N GLY A 71 22.47 -7.24 -2.93
CA GLY A 71 22.20 -8.53 -3.58
C GLY A 71 21.42 -9.53 -2.73
N ARG A 72 20.87 -9.10 -1.59
CA ARG A 72 20.09 -9.93 -0.65
C ARG A 72 18.59 -9.95 -0.96
N ALA A 73 18.10 -8.98 -1.73
CA ALA A 73 16.73 -8.86 -2.18
C ALA A 73 16.66 -8.64 -3.70
N ASP A 74 15.48 -8.86 -4.27
CA ASP A 74 15.20 -8.69 -5.69
C ASP A 74 14.27 -7.48 -5.93
N PHE A 75 14.44 -6.85 -7.09
CA PHE A 75 13.51 -5.86 -7.63
C PHE A 75 13.01 -6.35 -8.99
N THR A 76 11.69 -6.43 -9.16
CA THR A 76 11.08 -6.78 -10.45
C THR A 76 10.55 -5.52 -11.12
N PRO A 77 11.15 -5.08 -12.25
CA PRO A 77 10.64 -3.95 -13.00
C PRO A 77 9.33 -4.33 -13.71
N ILE A 78 8.23 -3.67 -13.35
CA ILE A 78 6.90 -3.87 -13.92
C ILE A 78 6.04 -2.61 -13.73
N PHE A 79 5.09 -2.36 -14.64
CA PHE A 79 4.09 -1.32 -14.45
C PHE A 79 3.12 -1.69 -13.32
N LEU A 80 2.74 -0.72 -12.48
CA LEU A 80 1.86 -0.95 -11.34
C LEU A 80 0.53 -1.60 -11.76
N GLY A 81 -0.10 -1.10 -12.83
CA GLY A 81 -1.34 -1.65 -13.38
C GLY A 81 -1.21 -3.07 -13.95
N ASP A 82 0.01 -3.55 -14.21
CA ASP A 82 0.28 -4.91 -14.69
C ASP A 82 0.62 -5.89 -13.56
N ILE A 83 0.91 -5.42 -12.34
CA ILE A 83 1.19 -6.29 -11.20
C ILE A 83 0.08 -7.33 -10.95
N PRO A 84 -1.23 -6.98 -10.98
CA PRO A 84 -2.30 -7.96 -10.86
C PRO A 84 -2.20 -9.14 -11.83
N LYS A 85 -1.69 -8.90 -13.06
CA LYS A 85 -1.54 -9.95 -14.08
C LYS A 85 -0.52 -11.02 -13.67
N LEU A 86 0.45 -10.70 -12.82
CA LEU A 86 1.40 -11.69 -12.29
C LEU A 86 0.69 -12.77 -11.47
N PHE A 87 -0.34 -12.38 -10.72
CA PHE A 87 -1.14 -13.29 -9.90
C PHE A 87 -2.18 -14.03 -10.75
N TYR A 88 -2.92 -13.30 -11.60
CA TYR A 88 -3.94 -13.92 -12.46
C TYR A 88 -3.38 -14.97 -13.42
N LYS A 89 -2.14 -14.77 -13.90
CA LYS A 89 -1.44 -15.74 -14.78
C LYS A 89 -0.67 -16.81 -14.00
N GLY A 90 -0.68 -16.77 -12.67
CA GLY A 90 0.05 -17.72 -11.83
C GLY A 90 1.58 -17.62 -11.93
N ILE A 91 2.12 -16.49 -12.40
CA ILE A 91 3.57 -16.22 -12.45
C ILE A 91 4.10 -16.06 -11.02
N ILE A 92 3.35 -15.34 -10.18
CA ILE A 92 3.52 -15.33 -8.72
C ILE A 92 2.29 -15.98 -8.14
N LYS A 93 2.49 -17.07 -7.38
CA LYS A 93 1.42 -17.81 -6.71
C LYS A 93 1.73 -17.89 -5.22
N PRO A 94 1.26 -16.94 -4.40
CA PRO A 94 1.52 -16.96 -2.98
C PRO A 94 0.92 -18.23 -2.33
N ASP A 95 1.67 -18.86 -1.45
CA ASP A 95 1.16 -19.89 -0.56
C ASP A 95 0.47 -19.23 0.64
N VAL A 96 1.02 -18.12 1.14
CA VAL A 96 0.48 -17.37 2.29
C VAL A 96 0.37 -15.89 1.94
N ALA A 97 -0.70 -15.22 2.35
CA ALA A 97 -0.85 -13.77 2.30
C ALA A 97 -1.00 -13.21 3.72
N LEU A 98 -0.21 -12.18 4.03
CA LEU A 98 -0.28 -11.43 5.27
C LEU A 98 -0.95 -10.09 5.00
N LEU A 99 -2.10 -9.86 5.60
CA LEU A 99 -2.95 -8.68 5.36
C LEU A 99 -3.17 -7.88 6.64
N GLN A 100 -3.38 -6.57 6.52
CA GLN A 100 -4.01 -5.77 7.58
C GLN A 100 -5.44 -5.46 7.19
N VAL A 101 -6.36 -5.61 8.13
CA VAL A 101 -7.78 -5.37 7.92
C VAL A 101 -8.43 -4.69 9.11
N THR A 102 -9.57 -4.04 8.88
CA THR A 102 -10.44 -3.53 9.94
C THR A 102 -11.06 -4.68 10.73
N PRO A 103 -11.70 -4.43 11.89
CA PRO A 103 -12.68 -5.34 12.45
C PRO A 103 -13.79 -5.69 11.46
N ALA A 104 -14.43 -6.84 11.66
CA ALA A 104 -15.61 -7.23 10.91
C ALA A 104 -16.76 -6.27 11.22
N ASP A 105 -17.59 -5.96 10.21
CA ASP A 105 -18.91 -5.38 10.47
C ASP A 105 -19.91 -6.44 10.94
N LYS A 106 -21.16 -6.03 11.18
CA LYS A 106 -22.26 -6.91 11.61
C LYS A 106 -22.59 -8.05 10.62
N HIS A 107 -22.03 -8.03 9.42
CA HIS A 107 -22.23 -9.02 8.38
C HIS A 107 -20.98 -9.88 8.13
N GLY A 108 -19.97 -9.81 8.99
CA GLY A 108 -18.75 -10.61 8.86
C GLY A 108 -17.76 -10.06 7.84
N TYR A 109 -17.94 -8.83 7.34
CA TYR A 109 -17.03 -8.25 6.35
C TYR A 109 -15.94 -7.39 7.00
N HIS A 110 -14.72 -7.60 6.55
CA HIS A 110 -13.56 -6.76 6.82
C HIS A 110 -13.28 -5.81 5.64
N SER A 111 -12.48 -4.78 5.88
CA SER A 111 -11.95 -3.89 4.85
C SER A 111 -10.42 -3.95 4.79
N LEU A 112 -9.88 -4.02 3.57
CA LEU A 112 -8.44 -3.88 3.25
C LEU A 112 -7.91 -2.45 3.40
N GLY A 113 -8.81 -1.49 3.68
CA GLY A 113 -8.48 -0.14 4.10
C GLY A 113 -7.76 0.67 3.02
N THR A 114 -6.65 1.29 3.39
CA THR A 114 -5.98 2.29 2.55
C THR A 114 -5.29 1.73 1.31
N SER A 115 -5.16 0.41 1.17
CA SER A 115 -4.41 -0.22 0.08
C SER A 115 -5.19 -1.38 -0.53
N VAL A 116 -5.68 -1.21 -1.76
CA VAL A 116 -6.38 -2.27 -2.53
C VAL A 116 -5.52 -2.78 -3.68
N ASP A 117 -4.78 -1.88 -4.34
CA ASP A 117 -3.66 -2.13 -5.25
C ASP A 117 -3.74 -3.47 -6.03
N CYS A 118 -2.78 -4.36 -5.80
CA CYS A 118 -2.72 -5.72 -6.31
C CYS A 118 -3.16 -6.77 -5.28
N VAL A 119 -3.42 -6.39 -4.01
CA VAL A 119 -3.77 -7.37 -2.95
C VAL A 119 -4.98 -8.22 -3.32
N ARG A 120 -5.99 -7.65 -4.00
CA ARG A 120 -7.17 -8.41 -4.45
C ARG A 120 -6.79 -9.55 -5.40
N ALA A 121 -5.92 -9.28 -6.36
CA ALA A 121 -5.42 -10.30 -7.28
C ALA A 121 -4.58 -11.34 -6.52
N ALA A 122 -3.75 -10.91 -5.58
CA ALA A 122 -2.91 -11.82 -4.80
C ALA A 122 -3.74 -12.81 -3.97
N ILE A 123 -4.73 -12.32 -3.21
CA ILE A 123 -5.50 -13.15 -2.27
C ILE A 123 -6.44 -14.13 -2.98
N GLN A 124 -6.89 -13.83 -4.20
CA GLN A 124 -7.68 -14.75 -5.02
C GLN A 124 -6.90 -15.99 -5.48
N HIS A 125 -5.56 -15.91 -5.46
CA HIS A 125 -4.66 -16.99 -5.88
C HIS A 125 -3.80 -17.55 -4.74
N THR A 126 -4.05 -17.09 -3.51
CA THR A 126 -3.33 -17.50 -2.31
C THR A 126 -3.99 -18.73 -1.68
N LYS A 127 -3.19 -19.63 -1.08
CA LYS A 127 -3.73 -20.79 -0.37
C LYS A 127 -4.21 -20.46 1.05
N TYR A 128 -3.43 -19.69 1.80
CA TYR A 128 -3.73 -19.30 3.18
C TYR A 128 -3.68 -17.80 3.38
N ILE A 129 -4.73 -17.22 3.97
CA ILE A 129 -4.84 -15.79 4.24
C ILE A 129 -4.83 -15.57 5.75
N ILE A 130 -3.83 -14.82 6.23
CA ILE A 130 -3.69 -14.44 7.64
C ILE A 130 -3.89 -12.93 7.74
N GLY A 131 -4.92 -12.52 8.49
CA GLY A 131 -5.26 -11.11 8.69
C GLY A 131 -4.84 -10.60 10.06
N GLN A 132 -4.21 -9.42 10.10
CA GLN A 132 -4.06 -8.59 11.29
C GLN A 132 -5.28 -7.68 11.41
N VAL A 133 -6.09 -7.88 12.43
CA VAL A 133 -7.27 -7.04 12.71
C VAL A 133 -6.83 -5.82 13.51
N ASN A 134 -6.98 -4.64 12.93
CA ASN A 134 -6.60 -3.37 13.53
C ASN A 134 -7.82 -2.43 13.62
N PRO A 135 -8.38 -2.18 14.82
CA PRO A 135 -9.50 -1.26 15.03
C PRO A 135 -9.25 0.18 14.60
N ARG A 136 -7.99 0.62 14.53
CA ARG A 136 -7.60 1.97 14.08
C ARG A 136 -7.51 2.08 12.56
N PHE A 137 -7.55 0.96 11.83
CA PHE A 137 -7.45 0.95 10.38
C PHE A 137 -8.75 1.43 9.74
N PRO A 138 -8.71 2.27 8.69
CA PRO A 138 -9.91 2.92 8.17
C PRO A 138 -10.68 1.94 7.30
N ARG A 139 -12.01 1.99 7.41
CA ARG A 139 -12.89 1.20 6.57
C ARG A 139 -13.13 1.92 5.25
N THR A 140 -12.57 1.39 4.17
CA THR A 140 -12.80 1.90 2.81
C THR A 140 -13.83 1.04 2.08
N SER A 141 -14.49 1.64 1.09
CA SER A 141 -15.53 0.98 0.29
C SER A 141 -14.95 0.37 -1.00
N GLY A 142 -15.83 -0.12 -1.88
CA GLY A 142 -15.43 -0.66 -3.19
C GLY A 142 -14.79 -2.04 -3.08
N HIS A 143 -13.70 -2.26 -3.81
CA HIS A 143 -13.02 -3.57 -3.85
C HIS A 143 -12.20 -3.90 -2.59
N ALA A 144 -12.23 -3.04 -1.56
CA ALA A 144 -11.57 -3.30 -0.29
C ALA A 144 -12.26 -4.38 0.58
N ILE A 145 -13.49 -4.75 0.27
CA ILE A 145 -14.33 -5.57 1.15
C ILE A 145 -14.02 -7.08 1.00
N VAL A 146 -13.76 -7.75 2.12
CA VAL A 146 -13.45 -9.20 2.20
C VAL A 146 -14.26 -9.84 3.34
N HIS A 147 -14.97 -10.93 3.08
CA HIS A 147 -15.71 -11.66 4.11
C HIS A 147 -14.75 -12.49 5.00
N GLU A 148 -15.06 -12.60 6.29
CA GLU A 148 -14.25 -13.34 7.27
C GLU A 148 -14.00 -14.81 6.88
N SER A 149 -14.93 -15.43 6.16
CA SER A 149 -14.80 -16.82 5.70
C SER A 149 -13.67 -17.07 4.71
N HIS A 150 -13.01 -16.01 4.21
CA HIS A 150 -11.82 -16.13 3.37
C HIS A 150 -10.51 -16.17 4.16
N PHE A 151 -10.54 -15.85 5.46
CA PHE A 151 -9.35 -15.87 6.30
C PHE A 151 -9.19 -17.23 6.97
N ASP A 152 -7.97 -17.76 6.92
CA ASP A 152 -7.59 -18.97 7.63
C ASP A 152 -7.20 -18.67 9.08
N ALA A 153 -6.73 -17.45 9.34
CA ALA A 153 -6.47 -16.95 10.67
C ALA A 153 -6.65 -15.44 10.74
N LEU A 154 -7.17 -14.97 11.88
CA LEU A 154 -7.25 -13.56 12.24
C LEU A 154 -6.54 -13.36 13.57
N VAL A 155 -5.71 -12.33 13.65
CA VAL A 155 -4.92 -11.99 14.85
C VAL A 155 -5.19 -10.53 15.19
N GLU A 156 -5.48 -10.24 16.45
CA GLU A 156 -5.60 -8.87 16.93
C GLU A 156 -4.24 -8.15 16.86
N GLY A 157 -4.23 -6.94 16.32
CA GLY A 157 -3.01 -6.16 16.16
C GLY A 157 -3.32 -4.68 15.98
N GLU A 158 -3.77 -4.05 17.06
CA GLU A 158 -4.03 -2.61 17.12
C GLU A 158 -2.73 -1.82 17.02
N LEU A 159 -2.62 -0.98 15.98
CA LEU A 159 -1.47 -0.10 15.75
C LEU A 159 -1.94 1.19 15.06
N ASP A 160 -1.29 2.31 15.37
CA ASP A 160 -1.48 3.55 14.60
C ASP A 160 -1.03 3.37 13.17
N ILE A 161 -1.79 3.91 12.21
CA ILE A 161 -1.48 3.82 10.79
C ILE A 161 -0.22 4.66 10.50
N PRO A 162 0.70 4.20 9.63
CA PRO A 162 1.80 5.04 9.17
C PRO A 162 1.29 6.33 8.53
N GLU A 163 1.81 7.47 8.99
CA GLU A 163 1.48 8.80 8.47
C GLU A 163 2.68 9.39 7.72
N HIS A 164 2.41 10.01 6.57
CA HIS A 164 3.39 10.80 5.84
C HIS A 164 3.04 12.27 5.99
N LYS A 165 3.71 12.96 6.92
CA LYS A 165 3.44 14.38 7.18
C LYS A 165 3.89 15.24 6.00
N SER A 166 2.98 16.07 5.49
CA SER A 166 3.34 17.09 4.52
C SER A 166 4.30 18.11 5.15
N LYS A 167 5.27 18.55 4.36
CA LYS A 167 6.17 19.65 4.73
C LYS A 167 5.56 20.93 4.17
N GLY A 168 5.76 22.06 4.86
CA GLY A 168 5.35 23.35 4.32
C GLY A 168 5.93 23.60 2.93
N LEU A 169 5.13 24.23 2.06
CA LEU A 169 5.49 24.50 0.67
C LEU A 169 6.53 25.63 0.58
N THR A 170 7.57 25.39 -0.20
CA THR A 170 8.55 26.41 -0.62
C THR A 170 7.94 27.34 -1.67
N ASP A 171 8.57 28.50 -1.89
CA ASP A 171 8.10 29.46 -2.90
C ASP A 171 8.20 28.91 -4.33
N VAL A 172 9.16 28.02 -4.59
CA VAL A 172 9.28 27.32 -5.86
C VAL A 172 8.09 26.38 -6.08
N GLU A 173 7.74 25.57 -5.07
CA GLU A 173 6.61 24.65 -5.15
C GLU A 173 5.29 25.38 -5.32
N LYS A 174 5.07 26.49 -4.59
CA LYS A 174 3.89 27.36 -4.77
C LYS A 174 3.82 27.94 -6.17
N THR A 175 4.96 28.41 -6.72
CA THR A 175 5.00 28.96 -8.07
C THR A 175 4.64 27.91 -9.11
N ILE A 176 5.15 26.68 -8.97
CA ILE A 176 4.80 25.55 -9.85
C ILE A 176 3.31 25.21 -9.71
N GLY A 177 2.80 25.10 -8.47
CA GLY A 177 1.41 24.81 -8.16
C GLY A 177 0.46 25.76 -8.86
N LYS A 178 0.68 27.07 -8.65
CA LYS A 178 -0.08 28.15 -9.26
C LYS A 178 -0.06 28.10 -10.79
N LEU A 179 1.12 27.92 -11.39
CA LEU A 179 1.23 27.87 -12.85
C LEU A 179 0.47 26.68 -13.45
N ILE A 180 0.50 25.51 -12.80
CA ILE A 180 -0.26 24.34 -13.25
C ILE A 180 -1.76 24.61 -13.10
N ALA A 181 -2.19 25.07 -11.92
CA ALA A 181 -3.60 25.34 -11.64
C ALA A 181 -4.18 26.38 -12.62
N GLU A 182 -3.53 27.53 -12.79
CA GLU A 182 -4.07 28.63 -13.61
C GLU A 182 -4.03 28.38 -15.12
N ASN A 183 -3.07 27.59 -15.61
CA ASN A 183 -2.84 27.48 -17.05
C ASN A 183 -3.25 26.12 -17.63
N LEU A 184 -3.42 25.09 -16.81
CA LEU A 184 -3.60 23.71 -17.29
C LEU A 184 -4.80 22.99 -16.67
N VAL A 185 -5.35 23.48 -15.56
CA VAL A 185 -6.55 22.89 -14.94
C VAL A 185 -7.77 23.66 -15.42
N GLU A 186 -8.81 22.93 -15.79
CA GLU A 186 -10.09 23.47 -16.22
C GLU A 186 -11.20 22.99 -15.26
N ASP A 187 -12.28 23.75 -15.17
CA ASP A 187 -13.50 23.28 -14.50
C ASP A 187 -13.97 21.97 -15.15
N GLY A 188 -14.38 21.00 -14.34
CA GLY A 188 -14.76 19.66 -14.83
C GLY A 188 -13.59 18.69 -15.06
N ALA A 189 -12.33 19.10 -14.82
CA ALA A 189 -11.18 18.22 -15.03
C ALA A 189 -11.18 17.00 -14.09
N THR A 190 -10.71 15.85 -14.59
CA THR A 190 -10.50 14.65 -13.76
C THR A 190 -9.04 14.54 -13.36
N MET A 191 -8.77 14.69 -12.07
CA MET A 191 -7.43 14.82 -11.50
C MET A 191 -6.81 13.45 -11.21
N GLN A 192 -5.59 13.26 -11.71
CA GLN A 192 -4.65 12.21 -11.29
C GLN A 192 -3.43 12.91 -10.70
N MET A 193 -3.14 12.64 -9.42
CA MET A 193 -2.02 13.29 -8.72
C MET A 193 -1.22 12.28 -7.90
N GLY A 194 0.06 12.60 -7.68
CA GLY A 194 0.90 11.87 -6.74
C GLY A 194 0.83 12.46 -5.34
N ILE A 195 1.76 12.06 -4.48
CA ILE A 195 1.97 12.65 -3.16
C ILE A 195 3.14 13.63 -3.16
N GLY A 196 3.13 14.56 -2.20
CA GLY A 196 4.24 15.46 -1.92
C GLY A 196 3.95 16.91 -2.27
N ALA A 197 4.97 17.75 -2.09
CA ALA A 197 4.80 19.20 -2.06
C ALA A 197 4.28 19.80 -3.38
N ILE A 198 4.69 19.29 -4.54
CA ILE A 198 4.19 19.82 -5.83
C ILE A 198 2.70 19.50 -6.02
N PRO A 199 2.23 18.24 -5.92
CA PRO A 199 0.79 17.95 -5.94
C PRO A 199 -0.01 18.75 -4.91
N ASP A 200 0.47 18.83 -3.67
CA ASP A 200 -0.20 19.60 -2.61
C ASP A 200 -0.30 21.09 -2.98
N ALA A 201 0.74 21.67 -3.60
CA ALA A 201 0.73 23.05 -4.08
C ALA A 201 -0.28 23.28 -5.20
N VAL A 202 -0.37 22.36 -6.17
CA VAL A 202 -1.37 22.44 -7.25
C VAL A 202 -2.78 22.44 -6.65
N LEU A 203 -3.06 21.53 -5.71
CA LEU A 203 -4.38 21.41 -5.09
C LEU A 203 -4.75 22.65 -4.27
N ALA A 204 -3.78 23.25 -3.56
CA ALA A 204 -3.98 24.50 -2.82
C ALA A 204 -4.41 25.68 -3.71
N ASP A 205 -3.92 25.72 -4.96
CA ASP A 205 -4.29 26.73 -5.95
C ASP A 205 -5.50 26.31 -6.82
N CYS A 206 -6.01 25.09 -6.67
CA CYS A 206 -7.21 24.63 -7.37
C CYS A 206 -8.53 25.01 -6.66
N THR A 207 -8.46 25.73 -5.53
CA THR A 207 -9.63 26.05 -4.68
C THR A 207 -10.70 26.92 -5.33
N GLN A 208 -10.49 27.45 -6.54
CA GLN A 208 -11.48 28.21 -7.30
C GLN A 208 -12.09 27.43 -8.49
N HIS A 209 -11.55 26.26 -8.83
CA HIS A 209 -12.06 25.41 -9.92
C HIS A 209 -13.24 24.57 -9.44
N LYS A 210 -14.20 24.33 -10.35
CA LYS A 210 -15.47 23.65 -10.07
C LYS A 210 -15.57 22.31 -10.77
N ASP A 211 -16.50 21.48 -10.29
CA ASP A 211 -16.84 20.19 -10.89
C ASP A 211 -15.62 19.24 -11.06
N LEU A 212 -14.58 19.38 -10.23
CA LEU A 212 -13.37 18.58 -10.34
C LEU A 212 -13.64 17.12 -9.95
N GLY A 213 -13.26 16.19 -10.84
CA GLY A 213 -13.27 14.75 -10.60
C GLY A 213 -11.93 14.25 -10.07
N VAL A 214 -11.92 13.07 -9.44
CA VAL A 214 -10.69 12.38 -9.02
C VAL A 214 -10.67 10.96 -9.55
N HIS A 215 -9.63 10.64 -10.32
CA HIS A 215 -9.30 9.27 -10.72
C HIS A 215 -7.79 9.11 -10.64
N SER A 216 -7.31 8.64 -9.49
CA SER A 216 -5.88 8.62 -9.18
C SER A 216 -5.41 7.27 -8.64
N GLU A 217 -4.12 6.99 -8.82
CA GLU A 217 -3.43 5.85 -8.19
C GLU A 217 -3.49 5.94 -6.67
N MET A 218 -3.22 7.14 -6.14
CA MET A 218 -3.29 7.50 -4.72
C MET A 218 -3.64 8.99 -4.59
N PHE A 219 -4.04 9.42 -3.39
CA PHE A 219 -4.25 10.84 -3.08
C PHE A 219 -3.80 11.16 -1.65
N SER A 220 -3.51 12.44 -1.40
CA SER A 220 -3.14 13.00 -0.09
C SER A 220 -4.23 13.95 0.43
N ASP A 221 -3.97 14.54 1.59
CA ASP A 221 -4.86 15.47 2.29
C ASP A 221 -5.37 16.62 1.41
N GLY A 222 -4.58 17.10 0.44
CA GLY A 222 -5.03 18.18 -0.46
C GLY A 222 -6.29 17.85 -1.26
N VAL A 223 -6.51 16.58 -1.61
CA VAL A 223 -7.76 16.15 -2.28
C VAL A 223 -8.92 16.17 -1.29
N VAL A 224 -8.68 15.76 -0.05
CA VAL A 224 -9.70 15.78 1.02
C VAL A 224 -10.13 17.22 1.30
N ASP A 225 -9.19 18.16 1.33
CA ASP A 225 -9.46 19.58 1.50
C ASP A 225 -10.37 20.12 0.37
N LEU A 226 -10.07 19.81 -0.91
CA LEU A 226 -10.92 20.21 -2.03
C LEU A 226 -12.32 19.61 -1.97
N VAL A 227 -12.45 18.33 -1.59
CA VAL A 227 -13.75 17.67 -1.42
C VAL A 227 -14.56 18.37 -0.31
N ASN A 228 -13.93 18.69 0.82
CA ASN A 228 -14.59 19.36 1.95
C ASN A 228 -15.05 20.78 1.63
N LEU A 229 -14.42 21.45 0.67
CA LEU A 229 -14.85 22.76 0.17
C LEU A 229 -16.14 22.68 -0.68
N GLY A 230 -16.60 21.49 -1.05
CA GLY A 230 -17.86 21.30 -1.79
C GLY A 230 -17.78 21.79 -3.23
N GLN A 231 -16.59 21.72 -3.85
CA GLN A 231 -16.37 21.93 -5.29
C GLN A 231 -17.01 20.76 -6.07
N HIS A 232 -18.34 20.68 -6.05
CA HIS A 232 -19.16 19.77 -6.84
C HIS A 232 -19.58 20.44 -8.13
#